data_AF-A0A816Z5Z0-F1
#
_entry.id   AF-A0A816Z5Z0-F1
#
_cell.length_a   1.000
_cell.length_b   1.000
_cell.length_c   1.000
_cell.angle_alpha   90.00
_cell.angle_beta   90.00
_cell.angle_gamma   90.00
#
_symmetry.space_group_name_H-M   'P 1'
#
loop_
_entity.id
_entity.type
_entity.pdbx_description
1 polymer ?
#
loop_
_entity_poly.entity_id
_entity_poly.type
_entity_poly.pdbx_seq_one_letter_code
_entity_poly.pdbx_strand_id
1 'polypeptide(L)'
;MHPKTKQWHMLDYVLVNRKFRSSVQDVRAHRGATGGIGTDHHLLRAKIRLHLKCRRKTEKKYRLRLDQSKLTDNCLVSAFQIDLANENKSIRHDNKTLSVNEKFTNFVNSVLERGRHYFGNNKSIHKGGKEWFTPELKEIV
;
A
#
# COMPACT_ATOMS: atom_id res chain seq x y z
N MET A 1 14.36 -36.19 -1.42
CA MET A 1 13.75 -37.49 -1.78
C MET A 1 12.82 -37.94 -0.66
N HIS A 2 11.57 -38.26 -0.98
CA HIS A 2 10.58 -38.63 0.04
C HIS A 2 10.93 -39.97 0.73
N PRO A 3 10.94 -40.06 2.07
CA PRO A 3 11.43 -41.24 2.80
C PRO A 3 10.73 -42.54 2.41
N LYS A 4 9.42 -42.48 2.17
CA LYS A 4 8.55 -43.63 1.89
C LYS A 4 8.48 -44.00 0.41
N THR A 5 8.38 -43.02 -0.48
CA THR A 5 8.17 -43.26 -1.92
C THR A 5 9.47 -43.22 -2.73
N LYS A 6 10.58 -42.78 -2.11
CA LYS A 6 11.89 -42.61 -2.76
C LYS A 6 11.85 -41.75 -4.04
N GLN A 7 10.82 -40.92 -4.18
CA GLN A 7 10.63 -40.02 -5.32
C GLN A 7 10.87 -38.56 -4.94
N TRP A 8 11.15 -37.73 -5.94
CA TRP A 8 11.17 -36.28 -5.82
C TRP A 8 9.77 -35.74 -6.08
N HIS A 9 9.27 -34.90 -5.18
CA HIS A 9 8.00 -34.23 -5.34
C HIS A 9 8.26 -32.78 -5.74
N MET A 10 7.55 -32.30 -6.76
CA MET A 10 7.50 -30.87 -7.07
C MET A 10 6.43 -30.26 -6.17
N LEU A 11 6.86 -29.44 -5.21
CA LEU A 11 5.94 -28.79 -4.26
C LEU A 11 5.77 -27.30 -4.56
N ASP A 12 6.73 -26.72 -5.26
CA ASP A 12 6.80 -25.29 -5.57
C ASP A 12 6.35 -25.02 -7.01
N TYR A 13 5.40 -24.09 -7.18
CA TYR A 13 4.83 -23.72 -8.47
C TYR A 13 4.71 -22.22 -8.62
N VAL A 14 4.93 -21.71 -9.85
CA VAL A 14 4.57 -20.34 -10.23
C VAL A 14 3.28 -20.40 -11.06
N LEU A 15 2.16 -20.00 -10.46
CA LEU A 15 0.87 -19.95 -11.15
C LEU A 15 0.75 -18.64 -11.91
N VAL A 16 0.49 -18.73 -13.22
CA VAL A 16 0.29 -17.57 -14.09
C VAL A 16 -1.08 -17.66 -14.74
N ASN A 17 -1.81 -16.54 -14.75
CA ASN A 17 -3.09 -16.46 -15.46
C ASN A 17 -2.87 -16.81 -16.95
N ARG A 18 -3.75 -17.66 -17.51
CA ARG A 18 -3.65 -18.14 -18.90
C ARG A 18 -3.47 -17.00 -19.92
N LYS A 19 -4.07 -15.83 -19.68
CA LYS A 19 -3.93 -14.63 -20.52
C LYS A 19 -2.48 -14.14 -20.63
N PHE A 20 -1.66 -14.34 -19.60
CA PHE A 20 -0.28 -13.89 -19.53
C PHE A 20 0.73 -15.03 -19.70
N ARG A 21 0.32 -16.23 -20.10
CA ARG A 21 1.25 -17.37 -20.23
C ARG A 21 2.43 -17.09 -21.16
N SER A 22 2.23 -16.32 -22.23
CA SER A 22 3.26 -15.91 -23.19
C SER A 22 4.22 -14.83 -22.66
N SER A 23 3.94 -14.26 -21.48
CA SER A 23 4.84 -13.33 -20.81
C SER A 23 5.95 -14.04 -20.04
N VAL A 24 5.76 -15.33 -19.70
CA VAL A 24 6.77 -16.12 -19.00
C VAL A 24 7.89 -16.46 -20.01
N GLN A 25 9.10 -16.00 -19.71
CA GLN A 25 10.28 -16.20 -20.56
C GLN A 25 11.09 -17.41 -20.13
N ASP A 26 11.18 -17.66 -18.82
CA ASP A 26 11.99 -18.74 -18.26
C ASP A 26 11.51 -19.10 -16.85
N VAL A 27 11.63 -20.37 -16.47
CA VAL A 27 11.33 -20.87 -15.12
C VAL A 27 12.40 -21.88 -14.71
N ARG A 28 13.09 -21.63 -13.58
CA ARG A 28 14.19 -22.47 -13.09
C ARG A 28 14.11 -22.71 -11.60
N ALA A 29 14.42 -23.94 -11.19
CA ALA A 29 14.64 -24.30 -9.78
C ALA A 29 16.15 -24.30 -9.48
N HIS A 30 16.57 -23.44 -8.56
CA HIS A 30 17.96 -23.28 -8.14
C HIS A 30 18.23 -24.15 -6.89
N ARG A 31 18.94 -25.26 -7.08
CA ARG A 31 19.22 -26.25 -6.02
C ARG A 31 20.30 -25.81 -5.01
N GLY A 32 21.16 -24.85 -5.37
CA GLY A 32 22.26 -24.36 -4.53
C GLY A 32 21.86 -23.30 -3.49
N ALA A 33 20.66 -22.71 -3.60
CA ALA A 33 20.20 -21.67 -2.67
C ALA A 33 19.75 -22.23 -1.31
N THR A 34 19.43 -23.52 -1.25
CA THR A 34 18.97 -24.26 -0.06
C THR A 34 19.92 -24.10 1.14
N GLY A 35 21.25 -24.08 0.90
CA GLY A 35 22.26 -23.89 1.94
C GLY A 35 22.34 -22.48 2.55
N GLY A 36 21.94 -21.43 1.81
CA GLY A 36 21.93 -20.04 2.29
C GLY A 36 20.62 -19.60 2.93
N ILE A 37 19.50 -20.24 2.58
CA ILE A 37 18.14 -19.88 3.05
C ILE A 37 17.73 -20.74 4.27
N GLY A 38 18.40 -21.87 4.52
CA GLY A 38 18.10 -22.74 5.67
C GLY A 38 16.77 -23.48 5.55
N THR A 39 16.29 -23.69 4.31
CA THR A 39 15.06 -24.43 4.00
C THR A 39 15.40 -25.66 3.17
N ASP A 40 14.63 -26.73 3.33
CA ASP A 40 14.65 -27.93 2.49
C ASP A 40 14.02 -27.74 1.11
N HIS A 41 13.46 -26.55 0.83
CA HIS A 41 12.92 -26.18 -0.48
C HIS A 41 14.00 -25.67 -1.45
N HIS A 42 13.74 -25.83 -2.74
CA HIS A 42 14.55 -25.23 -3.80
C HIS A 42 14.01 -23.84 -4.16
N LEU A 43 14.89 -22.90 -4.47
CA LEU A 43 14.48 -21.57 -4.91
C LEU A 43 13.91 -21.65 -6.34
N LEU A 44 12.62 -21.39 -6.50
CA LEU A 44 11.96 -21.34 -7.81
C LEU A 44 11.94 -19.90 -8.34
N ARG A 45 12.53 -19.69 -9.52
CA ARG A 45 12.58 -18.40 -10.20
C ARG A 45 11.80 -18.43 -11.51
N ALA A 46 10.95 -17.43 -11.74
CA ALA A 46 10.32 -17.18 -13.02
C ALA A 46 10.73 -15.81 -13.58
N LYS A 47 11.23 -15.80 -14.82
CA LYS A 47 11.49 -14.57 -15.59
C LYS A 47 10.24 -14.23 -16.39
N ILE A 48 9.66 -13.06 -16.15
CA ILE A 48 8.39 -12.65 -16.76
C ILE A 48 8.55 -11.28 -17.43
N ARG A 49 8.15 -11.17 -18.70
CA ARG A 49 8.11 -9.92 -19.47
C ARG A 49 6.74 -9.26 -19.33
N LEU A 50 6.63 -8.28 -18.45
CA LEU A 50 5.39 -7.52 -18.23
C LEU A 50 5.46 -6.16 -18.90
N HIS A 51 4.43 -5.81 -19.68
CA HIS A 51 4.19 -4.43 -20.08
C HIS A 51 3.23 -3.81 -19.06
N LEU A 52 3.79 -3.14 -18.05
CA LEU A 52 3.00 -2.39 -17.09
C LEU A 52 2.49 -1.13 -17.79
N LYS A 53 1.18 -1.09 -18.08
CA LYS A 53 0.56 0.20 -18.38
C LYS A 53 0.61 1.01 -17.11
N CYS A 54 1.14 2.24 -17.19
CA CYS A 54 0.96 3.19 -16.12
C CYS A 54 -0.54 3.34 -15.90
N ARG A 55 -1.05 2.75 -14.82
CA ARG A 55 -2.37 3.11 -14.34
C ARG A 55 -2.19 4.55 -13.91
N ARG A 56 -2.70 5.49 -14.70
CA ARG A 56 -2.87 6.88 -14.23
C ARG A 56 -3.41 6.73 -12.83
N LYS A 57 -2.64 7.19 -11.84
CA LYS A 57 -3.22 7.42 -10.53
C LYS A 57 -4.30 8.44 -10.86
N THR A 58 -5.54 8.00 -11.04
CA THR A 58 -6.66 8.87 -10.72
C THR A 58 -6.25 9.41 -9.38
N GLU A 59 -6.05 10.73 -9.29
CA GLU A 59 -5.78 11.39 -8.03
C GLU A 59 -6.78 10.78 -7.07
N LYS A 60 -6.32 9.85 -6.23
CA LYS A 60 -7.15 9.30 -5.20
C LYS A 60 -7.31 10.53 -4.34
N LYS A 61 -8.43 11.26 -4.48
CA LYS A 61 -8.84 12.30 -3.55
C LYS A 61 -8.50 11.73 -2.20
N TYR A 62 -7.45 12.26 -1.58
CA TYR A 62 -6.73 11.56 -0.54
C TYR A 62 -7.75 11.10 0.49
N ARG A 63 -8.01 9.79 0.56
CA ARG A 63 -8.93 9.26 1.56
C ARG A 63 -8.26 9.56 2.88
N LEU A 64 -8.84 10.51 3.58
CA LEU A 64 -8.35 10.98 4.86
C LEU A 64 -8.26 9.76 5.80
N ARG A 65 -7.03 9.39 6.17
CA ARG A 65 -6.80 8.31 7.14
C ARG A 65 -6.92 8.90 8.53
N LEU A 66 -8.08 8.69 9.13
CA LEU A 66 -8.38 9.11 10.48
C LEU A 66 -7.92 8.06 11.50
N ASP A 67 -7.39 8.54 12.61
CA ASP A 67 -7.23 7.76 13.83
C ASP A 67 -8.57 7.78 14.58
N GLN A 68 -9.36 6.72 14.39
CA GLN A 68 -10.68 6.62 15.01
C GLN A 68 -10.61 6.64 16.55
N SER A 69 -9.48 6.26 17.14
CA SER A 69 -9.31 6.32 18.60
C SER A 69 -9.32 7.76 19.13
N LYS A 70 -8.94 8.75 18.31
CA LYS A 70 -8.99 10.16 18.69
C LYS A 70 -10.40 10.73 18.70
N LEU A 71 -11.38 10.04 18.11
CA LEU A 71 -12.78 10.48 18.13
C LEU A 71 -13.48 10.22 19.47
N THR A 72 -12.87 9.42 20.35
CA THR A 72 -13.41 9.20 21.71
C THR A 72 -13.01 10.32 22.68
N ASP A 73 -12.05 11.17 22.30
CA ASP A 73 -11.65 12.33 23.09
C ASP A 73 -12.61 13.51 22.84
N ASN A 74 -13.55 13.70 23.76
CA ASN A 74 -14.55 14.76 23.66
C ASN A 74 -13.92 16.16 23.64
N CYS A 75 -12.80 16.38 24.34
CA CYS A 75 -12.12 17.68 24.33
C CYS A 75 -11.53 17.97 22.95
N LEU A 76 -10.93 16.97 22.31
CA LEU A 76 -10.35 17.08 20.97
C LEU A 76 -11.45 17.26 19.91
N VAL A 77 -12.59 16.57 20.06
CA VAL A 77 -13.77 16.76 19.19
C VAL A 77 -14.35 18.17 19.34
N SER A 78 -14.50 18.69 20.56
CA SER A 78 -14.98 20.06 20.79
C SER A 78 -14.03 21.10 20.21
N ALA A 79 -12.71 20.93 20.37
CA ALA A 79 -11.72 21.81 19.77
C ALA A 79 -11.83 21.86 18.24
N PHE A 80 -11.97 20.69 17.60
CA PHE A 80 -12.21 20.59 16.16
C PHE A 80 -13.50 21.32 15.73
N GLN A 81 -14.60 21.17 16.47
CA GLN A 81 -15.87 21.82 16.14
C GLN A 81 -15.78 23.35 16.21
N ILE A 82 -15.11 23.88 17.24
CA ILE A 82 -14.92 25.32 17.43
C ILE A 82 -14.07 25.90 16.29
N ASP A 83 -12.94 25.27 15.99
CA ASP A 83 -12.03 25.68 14.91
C ASP A 83 -12.75 25.65 13.55
N LEU A 84 -13.47 24.56 13.25
CA LEU A 84 -14.24 24.44 12.01
C LEU A 84 -15.34 25.51 11.89
N ALA A 85 -16.00 25.86 13.00
CA ALA A 85 -17.03 26.90 13.01
C ALA A 85 -16.43 28.29 12.76
N ASN A 86 -15.26 28.58 13.33
CA ASN A 86 -14.56 29.85 13.14
C ASN A 86 -14.10 30.02 11.69
N GLU A 87 -13.53 28.97 11.09
CA GLU A 87 -13.12 29.02 9.69
C GLU A 87 -14.31 29.21 8.75
N ASN A 88 -15.39 28.46 8.97
CA ASN A 88 -16.55 28.52 8.10
C ASN A 88 -17.17 29.93 8.08
N LYS A 89 -17.02 30.71 9.17
CA LYS A 89 -17.38 32.13 9.17
C LYS A 89 -16.46 32.94 8.25
N SER A 90 -15.14 32.73 8.30
CA SER A 90 -14.16 33.40 7.43
C SER A 90 -14.39 33.05 5.95
N ILE A 91 -14.53 31.76 5.63
CA ILE A 91 -14.76 31.25 4.26
C ILE A 91 -16.05 31.83 3.65
N ARG A 92 -17.09 32.05 4.45
CA ARG A 92 -18.36 32.66 3.98
C ARG A 92 -18.20 34.13 3.60
N HIS A 93 -17.31 34.85 4.26
CA HIS A 93 -17.04 36.26 3.97
C HIS A 93 -16.32 36.40 2.62
N ASP A 94 -15.32 35.56 2.36
CA ASP A 94 -14.47 35.66 1.17
C ASP A 94 -15.13 35.08 -0.10
N ASN A 95 -16.06 34.13 0.05
CA ASN A 95 -16.68 33.42 -1.08
C ASN A 95 -17.97 34.06 -1.62
N LYS A 96 -18.25 35.34 -1.33
CA LYS A 96 -19.55 35.97 -1.68
C LYS A 96 -19.86 35.91 -3.18
N THR A 97 -18.83 35.99 -4.03
CA THR A 97 -18.90 36.01 -5.50
C THR A 97 -18.73 34.64 -6.18
N LEU A 98 -18.37 33.59 -5.45
CA LEU A 98 -18.10 32.26 -6.03
C LEU A 98 -19.38 31.47 -6.35
N SER A 99 -19.26 30.53 -7.29
CA SER A 99 -20.30 29.57 -7.61
C SER A 99 -20.59 28.61 -6.44
N VAL A 100 -21.76 27.96 -6.49
CA VAL A 100 -22.15 26.96 -5.47
C VAL A 100 -21.15 25.81 -5.40
N ASN A 101 -20.62 25.36 -6.54
CA ASN A 101 -19.63 24.27 -6.59
C ASN A 101 -18.29 24.66 -5.95
N GLU A 102 -17.84 25.89 -6.16
CA GLU A 102 -16.60 26.39 -5.55
C GLU A 102 -16.77 26.56 -4.04
N LYS A 103 -17.91 27.11 -3.59
CA LYS A 103 -18.29 27.19 -2.17
C LYS A 103 -18.27 25.82 -1.49
N PHE A 104 -18.88 24.83 -2.13
CA PHE A 104 -18.89 23.44 -1.63
C PHE A 104 -17.49 22.83 -1.59
N THR A 105 -16.67 23.08 -2.62
CA THR A 105 -15.30 22.58 -2.67
C THR A 105 -14.45 23.17 -1.55
N ASN A 106 -14.56 24.47 -1.29
CA ASN A 106 -13.84 25.15 -0.20
C ASN A 106 -14.26 24.63 1.17
N PHE A 107 -15.56 24.41 1.38
CA PHE A 107 -16.06 23.79 2.61
C PHE A 107 -15.50 22.38 2.82
N VAL A 108 -15.57 21.52 1.80
CA VAL A 108 -15.05 20.15 1.88
C VAL A 108 -13.54 20.14 2.15
N ASN A 109 -12.78 21.02 1.50
CA ASN A 109 -11.34 21.12 1.73
C ASN A 109 -11.01 21.54 3.16
N SER A 110 -11.72 22.53 3.72
CA SER A 110 -11.55 22.98 5.10
C SER A 110 -11.83 21.86 6.11
N VAL A 111 -12.92 21.10 5.91
CA VAL A 111 -13.24 19.94 6.75
C VAL A 111 -12.15 18.88 6.69
N LEU A 112 -11.64 18.58 5.48
CA LEU A 112 -10.60 17.56 5.29
C LEU A 112 -9.26 17.98 5.89
N GLU A 113 -8.90 19.26 5.82
CA GLU A 113 -7.65 19.79 6.36
C GLU A 113 -7.64 19.79 7.89
N ARG A 114 -8.69 20.31 8.50
CA ARG A 114 -8.86 20.24 9.96
C ARG A 114 -8.99 18.79 10.43
N GLY A 115 -9.73 17.96 9.69
CA GLY A 115 -9.80 16.53 9.96
C GLY A 115 -8.42 15.86 9.98
N ARG A 116 -7.49 16.26 9.09
CA ARG A 116 -6.09 15.81 9.14
C ARG A 116 -5.36 16.31 10.38
N HIS A 117 -5.53 17.58 10.71
CA HIS A 117 -4.83 18.21 11.84
C HIS A 117 -5.16 17.53 13.17
N TYR A 118 -6.46 17.35 13.47
CA TYR A 118 -6.90 16.78 14.74
C TYR A 118 -6.82 15.25 14.77
N PHE A 119 -7.25 14.60 13.69
CA PHE A 119 -7.49 13.17 13.67
C PHE A 119 -6.52 12.41 12.75
N GLY A 120 -5.45 13.04 12.26
CA GLY A 120 -4.46 12.40 11.39
C GLY A 120 -3.69 11.27 12.08
N ASN A 121 -3.39 10.22 11.31
CA ASN A 121 -2.51 9.12 11.72
C ASN A 121 -1.03 9.50 11.49
N ASN A 122 -0.25 9.61 12.58
CA ASN A 122 1.21 9.85 12.51
C ASN A 122 2.04 8.56 12.37
N LYS A 123 1.40 7.38 12.37
CA LYS A 123 2.11 6.10 12.33
C LYS A 123 2.51 5.76 10.89
N SER A 124 3.74 6.15 10.52
CA SER A 124 4.47 5.45 9.47
C SER A 124 4.79 4.04 9.96
N ILE A 125 3.89 3.10 9.71
CA ILE A 125 4.21 1.68 9.93
C ILE A 125 4.99 1.20 8.71
N HIS A 126 6.23 1.66 8.58
CA HIS A 126 7.27 0.86 7.95
C HIS A 126 7.93 0.08 9.08
N LYS A 127 7.30 -1.04 9.46
CA LYS A 127 8.04 -2.09 10.16
C LYS A 127 9.12 -2.53 9.19
N GLY A 128 10.36 -2.15 9.47
CA GLY A 128 11.55 -2.60 8.76
C GLY A 128 11.63 -4.11 8.89
N GLY A 129 10.92 -4.82 8.01
CA GLY A 129 11.12 -6.24 7.83
C GLY A 129 12.54 -6.44 7.34
N LYS A 130 13.25 -7.39 7.94
CA LYS A 130 14.57 -7.81 7.47
C LYS A 130 14.46 -8.13 5.97
N GLU A 131 15.38 -7.59 5.17
CA GLU A 131 15.39 -7.82 3.73
C GLU A 131 15.62 -9.31 3.49
N TRP A 132 14.60 -10.01 2.97
CA TRP A 132 14.65 -11.45 2.77
C TRP A 132 15.50 -11.86 1.55
N PHE A 133 15.77 -10.91 0.64
CA PHE A 133 16.52 -11.12 -0.59
C PHE A 133 17.95 -10.58 -0.43
N THR A 134 18.83 -11.43 0.09
CA THR A 134 20.20 -11.05 0.46
C THR A 134 21.14 -10.96 -0.77
N PRO A 135 22.29 -10.28 -0.67
CA PRO A 135 23.29 -10.21 -1.75
C PRO A 135 23.76 -11.59 -2.25
N GLU A 136 23.89 -12.57 -1.35
CA GLU A 136 24.29 -13.94 -1.69
C GLU A 136 23.23 -14.62 -2.57
N LEU A 137 21.95 -14.31 -2.37
CA LEU A 137 20.87 -14.78 -3.23
C LEU A 137 20.88 -14.11 -4.61
N LYS A 138 21.40 -12.89 -4.72
CA LYS A 138 21.55 -12.20 -6.02
C LYS A 138 22.61 -12.86 -6.88
N GLU A 139 23.66 -13.41 -6.28
CA GLU A 139 24.74 -14.09 -7.02
C GLU A 139 24.29 -15.45 -7.59
N ILE A 140 23.32 -16.10 -6.96
CA ILE A 140 22.79 -17.42 -7.36
C ILE A 140 21.73 -17.31 -8.47
N VAL A 141 21.09 -16.15 -8.60
CA VAL A 141 19.91 -15.88 -9.44
C VAL A 141 20.31 -15.26 -10.77
#